data_AF-A0AAD3P1Y1-F1
#
_entry.id   AF-A0AAD3P1Y1-F1
#
_cell.length_a   1.000
_cell.length_b   1.000
_cell.length_c   1.000
_cell.angle_alpha   90.00
_cell.angle_beta   90.00
_cell.angle_gamma   90.00
#
_symmetry.space_group_name_H-M   'P 1'
#
loop_
_entity.id
_entity.type
_entity.pdbx_description
1 polymer ?
#
loop_
_entity_poly.entity_id
_entity_poly.type
_entity_poly.pdbx_seq_one_letter_code
_entity_poly.pdbx_strand_id
1 'polypeptide(L)'
;MMWIDGRSDLEDAPIYFRFYDPRVMIDCFEALDPAHLASLLQPVQHLALPLSPMMGESCGISPLAPRSAFRERVLTIDCPAHGQEPAVTTFRISGHEFQAFGTLQRQRATRKLARELHQIHPHLPDSLILHTARLAADRAGHYGLESIRQVHLYAECMLWHGDDFDRRIPQARLVLMKDDMLAWRKAAALEAWFVASKTTAPTMPRHEQV
;
A
#
# COMPACT_ATOMS: atom_id res chain seq x y z
N MET A 1 15.67 -7.04 10.07
CA MET A 1 16.71 -6.56 11.00
C MET A 1 17.60 -5.65 10.18
N MET A 2 17.62 -4.35 10.50
CA MET A 2 18.47 -3.37 9.83
C MET A 2 19.78 -3.31 10.58
N TRP A 3 20.90 -3.37 9.86
CA TRP A 3 22.23 -3.14 10.40
C TRP A 3 22.67 -1.74 9.97
N ILE A 4 23.09 -0.93 10.93
CA ILE A 4 23.74 0.36 10.70
C ILE A 4 25.13 0.23 11.31
N ASP A 5 26.17 0.39 10.48
CA ASP A 5 27.56 0.35 10.95
C ASP A 5 27.94 1.77 11.42
N GLY A 6 28.18 1.92 12.73
CA GLY A 6 28.50 3.19 13.37
C GLY A 6 30.00 3.36 13.55
N ARG A 7 30.50 4.61 13.45
CA ARG A 7 31.92 4.94 13.69
C ARG A 7 32.37 4.52 15.09
N SER A 8 33.54 3.90 15.12
CA SER A 8 34.23 3.17 16.19
C SER A 8 34.77 4.01 17.37
N ASP A 9 34.14 5.14 17.73
CA ASP A 9 34.75 6.07 18.68
C ASP A 9 33.78 6.82 19.61
N LEU A 10 32.48 6.48 19.60
CA LEU A 10 31.51 6.94 20.60
C LEU A 10 30.55 5.79 20.93
N GLU A 11 30.58 5.33 22.19
CA GLU A 11 29.60 4.48 22.89
C GLU A 11 28.67 3.61 22.00
N ASP A 12 28.97 2.31 21.95
CA ASP A 12 28.24 1.20 21.28
C ASP A 12 26.79 0.99 21.78
N ALA A 13 25.96 2.03 21.77
CA ALA A 13 24.53 1.91 21.91
C ALA A 13 23.91 2.01 20.51
N PRO A 14 23.42 0.91 19.92
CA PRO A 14 22.63 1.00 18.69
C PRO A 14 21.49 1.99 18.91
N ILE A 15 21.48 3.09 18.16
CA ILE A 15 20.34 4.02 18.14
C ILE A 15 19.18 3.29 17.48
N TYR A 16 18.31 2.70 18.30
CA TYR A 16 17.11 2.02 17.86
C TYR A 16 16.06 3.02 17.37
N PHE A 17 16.14 3.42 16.10
CA PHE A 17 14.96 3.95 15.43
C PHE A 17 13.96 2.81 15.21
N ARG A 18 12.92 2.74 16.04
CA ARG A 18 11.80 1.81 15.84
C ARG A 18 10.92 2.29 14.69
N PHE A 19 11.40 2.15 13.47
CA PHE A 19 10.47 1.87 12.38
C PHE A 19 9.99 0.44 12.60
N TYR A 20 8.82 0.30 13.23
CA TYR A 20 8.17 -1.01 13.42
C TYR A 20 7.95 -1.75 12.09
N ASP A 21 8.03 -1.02 10.98
CA ASP A 21 7.93 -1.54 9.64
C ASP A 21 9.01 -0.90 8.72
N PRO A 22 10.02 -1.65 8.23
CA PRO A 22 11.04 -1.11 7.32
C PRO A 22 10.47 -0.55 6.02
N ARG A 23 9.26 -0.97 5.62
CA ARG A 23 8.58 -0.44 4.44
C ARG A 23 8.17 1.02 4.63
N VAL A 24 7.75 1.39 5.85
CA VAL A 24 7.38 2.77 6.19
C VAL A 24 8.60 3.69 6.18
N MET A 25 9.75 3.15 6.58
CA MET A 25 11.02 3.86 6.52
C MET A 25 11.42 4.18 5.06
N ILE A 26 11.23 3.23 4.14
CA ILE A 26 11.50 3.46 2.72
C ILE A 26 10.62 4.55 2.13
N ASP A 27 9.31 4.53 2.43
CA ASP A 27 8.43 5.62 1.98
C ASP A 27 8.89 6.97 2.52
N CYS A 28 9.42 7.01 3.75
CA CYS A 28 9.99 8.22 4.32
C CYS A 28 11.21 8.66 3.51
N PHE A 29 12.14 7.74 3.22
CA PHE A 29 13.35 8.07 2.45
C PHE A 29 13.05 8.52 1.03
N GLU A 30 12.05 7.93 0.37
CA GLU A 30 11.60 8.34 -0.96
C GLU A 30 10.82 9.67 -0.94
N ALA A 31 10.16 10.01 0.17
CA ALA A 31 9.35 11.23 0.29
C ALA A 31 10.13 12.46 0.72
N LEU A 32 11.24 12.29 1.45
CA LEU A 32 12.04 13.40 1.99
C LEU A 32 12.84 14.11 0.90
N ASP A 33 12.96 15.42 1.04
CA ASP A 33 13.85 16.21 0.22
C ASP A 33 15.31 15.75 0.44
N PRO A 34 16.20 15.81 -0.58
CA PRO A 34 17.56 15.29 -0.47
C PRO A 34 18.36 15.85 0.73
N ALA A 35 18.15 17.12 1.09
CA ALA A 35 18.82 17.74 2.23
C ALA A 35 18.33 17.20 3.58
N HIS A 36 17.02 16.94 3.73
CA HIS A 36 16.47 16.29 4.91
C HIS A 36 16.92 14.84 5.00
N LEU A 37 16.88 14.11 3.87
CA LEU A 37 17.37 12.74 3.80
C LEU A 37 18.86 12.65 4.18
N ALA A 38 19.69 13.57 3.67
CA ALA A 38 21.11 13.65 4.02
C ALA A 38 21.33 13.92 5.50
N SER A 39 20.56 14.83 6.10
CA SER A 39 20.61 15.11 7.53
C SER A 39 20.16 13.92 8.37
N LEU A 40 19.17 13.14 7.91
CA LEU A 40 18.66 11.96 8.60
C LEU A 40 19.63 10.78 8.53
N LEU A 41 20.28 10.60 7.38
CA LEU A 41 21.22 9.51 7.11
C LEU A 41 22.67 9.87 7.41
N GLN A 42 22.93 11.03 8.04
CA GLN A 42 24.28 11.50 8.34
C GLN A 42 25.19 10.46 9.05
N PRO A 43 24.71 9.59 9.97
CA PRO A 43 25.56 8.55 10.56
C PRO A 43 25.58 7.23 9.77
N VAL A 44 24.83 7.10 8.67
CA VAL A 44 24.68 5.86 7.91
C VAL A 44 25.56 5.91 6.66
N GLN A 45 26.48 4.95 6.52
CA GLN A 45 27.33 4.84 5.32
C GLN A 45 26.65 4.02 4.22
N HIS A 46 26.00 2.93 4.61
CA HIS A 46 25.30 2.04 3.70
C HIS A 46 24.00 1.57 4.33
N LEU A 47 22.95 1.56 3.52
CA LEU A 47 21.66 1.00 3.91
C LEU A 47 21.28 -0.12 2.95
N ALA A 48 21.06 -1.31 3.52
CA ALA A 48 20.62 -2.50 2.82
C ALA A 48 19.28 -2.98 3.39
N LEU A 49 18.24 -2.98 2.55
CA LEU A 49 16.88 -3.39 2.95
C LEU A 49 16.37 -4.58 2.14
N PRO A 50 15.88 -5.65 2.80
CA PRO A 50 15.26 -6.75 2.09
C PRO A 50 14.09 -6.27 1.25
N LEU A 51 14.06 -6.69 -0.02
CA LEU A 51 12.97 -6.33 -0.91
C LEU A 51 11.66 -6.99 -0.45
N SER A 52 10.57 -6.26 -0.56
CA SER A 52 9.23 -6.71 -0.19
C SER A 52 8.27 -6.49 -1.36
N PRO A 53 7.22 -7.32 -1.53
CA PRO A 53 6.16 -7.07 -2.52
C PRO A 53 5.43 -5.73 -2.36
N MET A 54 5.59 -5.09 -1.21
CA MET A 54 5.00 -3.79 -0.88
C MET A 54 5.90 -2.61 -1.28
N MET A 55 7.16 -2.87 -1.56
CA MET A 55 8.12 -1.89 -2.07
C MET A 55 7.91 -1.70 -3.58
N GLY A 56 8.26 -0.51 -4.08
CA GLY A 56 7.81 0.02 -5.36
C GLY A 56 8.00 -0.85 -6.60
N GLU A 57 7.27 -0.48 -7.66
CA GLU A 57 7.53 -0.89 -9.05
C GLU A 57 8.94 -0.51 -9.52
N SER A 58 9.62 0.39 -8.79
CA SER A 58 11.01 0.79 -8.97
C SER A 58 12.00 -0.39 -9.00
N CYS A 59 11.62 -1.54 -8.44
CA CYS A 59 12.42 -2.76 -8.49
C CYS A 59 12.11 -3.69 -9.68
N GLY A 60 11.20 -3.30 -10.58
CA GLY A 60 10.85 -4.06 -11.79
C GLY A 60 10.16 -5.41 -11.53
N ILE A 61 9.70 -5.66 -10.30
CA ILE A 61 9.02 -6.90 -9.91
C ILE A 61 7.55 -6.59 -9.64
N SER A 62 6.65 -7.36 -10.25
CA SER A 62 5.22 -7.25 -10.00
C SER A 62 4.91 -7.42 -8.50
N PRO A 63 4.05 -6.58 -7.90
CA PRO A 63 3.65 -6.75 -6.51
C PRO A 63 2.88 -8.06 -6.27
N LEU A 64 2.40 -8.74 -7.31
CA LEU A 64 1.73 -10.05 -7.23
C LEU A 64 2.70 -11.23 -7.34
N ALA A 65 3.98 -10.98 -7.66
CA ALA A 65 4.98 -12.03 -7.81
C ALA A 65 5.05 -12.95 -6.57
N PRO A 66 5.46 -14.22 -6.75
CA PRO A 66 5.62 -15.15 -5.65
C PRO A 66 6.69 -14.65 -4.68
N ARG A 67 6.61 -15.06 -3.40
CA ARG A 67 7.57 -14.63 -2.36
C ARG A 67 9.03 -14.94 -2.72
N SER A 68 9.28 -15.99 -3.50
CA SER A 68 10.60 -16.38 -3.99
C SER A 68 11.23 -15.30 -4.89
N ALA A 69 10.45 -14.53 -5.63
CA ALA A 69 10.95 -13.45 -6.49
C ALA A 69 11.57 -12.29 -5.70
N PHE A 70 11.26 -12.17 -4.41
CA PHE A 70 11.77 -11.13 -3.51
C PHE A 70 12.84 -11.64 -2.55
N ARG A 71 12.97 -12.97 -2.42
CA ARG A 71 13.96 -13.58 -1.53
C ARG A 71 15.37 -13.23 -2.04
N GLU A 72 16.28 -12.96 -1.12
CA GLU A 72 17.70 -12.62 -1.39
C GLU A 72 17.92 -11.33 -2.20
N ARG A 73 16.85 -10.60 -2.55
CA ARG A 73 16.96 -9.28 -3.15
C ARG A 73 17.00 -8.20 -2.08
N VAL A 74 17.91 -7.25 -2.27
CA VAL A 74 18.14 -6.15 -1.35
C VAL A 74 18.09 -4.86 -2.15
N LEU A 75 17.39 -3.86 -1.62
CA LEU A 75 17.49 -2.48 -2.06
C LEU A 75 18.67 -1.83 -1.32
N THR A 76 19.64 -1.35 -2.07
CA THR A 76 20.74 -0.55 -1.54
C THR A 76 20.42 0.92 -1.75
N ILE A 77 20.51 1.71 -0.69
CA ILE A 77 20.38 3.17 -0.77
C ILE A 77 21.75 3.77 -0.46
N ASP A 78 22.30 4.46 -1.44
CA ASP A 78 23.54 5.23 -1.28
C ASP A 78 23.24 6.45 -0.42
N CYS A 79 23.84 6.48 0.78
CA CYS A 79 23.68 7.59 1.71
C CYS A 79 24.72 8.66 1.35
N PRO A 80 24.34 9.95 1.23
CA PRO A 80 25.28 11.01 0.89
C PRO A 80 26.41 11.08 1.93
N ALA A 81 27.64 11.26 1.43
CA ALA A 81 28.87 11.05 2.18
C ALA A 81 28.98 11.87 3.47
N HIS A 82 29.53 11.23 4.51
CA HIS A 82 29.92 11.85 5.78
C HIS A 82 30.75 13.12 5.56
N GLY A 83 30.37 14.22 6.21
CA GLY A 83 31.26 15.39 6.41
C GLY A 83 30.65 16.75 6.11
N GLN A 84 29.43 16.82 5.56
CA GLN A 84 28.69 18.09 5.51
C GLN A 84 27.97 18.30 6.85
N GLU A 85 28.15 19.48 7.45
CA GLU A 85 27.27 19.92 8.54
C GLU A 85 25.81 19.75 8.10
N PRO A 86 24.91 19.32 9.00
CA PRO A 86 23.50 19.22 8.66
C PRO A 86 23.04 20.59 8.13
N ALA A 87 22.68 20.63 6.83
CA ALA A 87 22.20 21.86 6.19
C ALA A 87 20.92 22.40 6.85
N VAL A 88 20.29 21.60 7.71
CA VAL A 88 19.01 21.90 8.35
C VAL A 88 19.17 21.82 9.85
N THR A 89 19.08 22.97 10.52
CA THR A 89 19.16 23.11 11.99
C THR A 89 17.86 22.71 12.69
N THR A 90 16.77 22.52 11.95
CA THR A 90 15.46 22.09 12.49
C THR A 90 14.79 21.13 11.50
N PHE A 91 14.76 19.84 11.82
CA PHE A 91 14.13 18.83 10.98
C PHE A 91 12.61 19.00 11.00
N ARG A 92 12.05 19.70 10.00
CA ARG A 92 10.61 19.92 9.87
C ARG A 92 10.13 19.42 8.51
N ILE A 93 9.31 18.38 8.54
CA ILE A 93 8.65 17.83 7.35
C ILE A 93 7.78 18.92 6.72
N SER A 94 8.04 19.21 5.45
CA SER A 94 7.27 20.16 4.66
C SER A 94 5.90 19.58 4.27
N GLY A 95 4.97 20.46 3.86
CA GLY A 95 3.68 20.00 3.34
C GLY A 95 3.81 19.12 2.08
N HIS A 96 4.84 19.36 1.26
CA HIS A 96 5.12 18.57 0.07
C HIS A 96 5.59 17.15 0.44
N GLU A 97 6.56 17.02 1.34
CA GLU A 97 7.07 15.73 1.81
C GLU A 97 5.97 14.91 2.50
N PHE A 98 5.10 15.58 3.29
CA PHE A 98 3.95 14.91 3.91
C PHE A 98 2.97 14.35 2.86
N GLN A 99 2.69 15.10 1.79
CA GLN A 99 1.83 14.64 0.70
C GLN A 99 2.46 13.51 -0.12
N ALA A 100 3.77 13.59 -0.38
CA ALA A 100 4.53 12.53 -1.04
C ALA A 100 4.46 11.22 -0.23
N PHE A 101 4.71 11.31 1.08
CA PHE A 101 4.59 10.19 2.00
C PHE A 101 3.18 9.58 2.01
N GLY A 102 2.14 10.42 2.08
CA GLY A 102 0.75 9.95 2.01
C GLY A 102 0.42 9.23 0.70
N THR A 103 1.02 9.65 -0.41
CA THR A 103 0.87 8.97 -1.71
C THR A 103 1.53 7.60 -1.71
N LEU A 104 2.77 7.49 -1.21
CA LEU A 104 3.47 6.21 -1.09
C LEU A 104 2.73 5.24 -0.14
N GLN A 105 2.19 5.75 0.96
CA GLN A 105 1.36 4.97 1.88
C GLN A 105 0.11 4.40 1.20
N ARG A 106 -0.61 5.19 0.40
CA ARG A 106 -1.77 4.73 -0.39
C ARG A 106 -1.40 3.68 -1.42
N GLN A 107 -0.27 3.87 -2.12
CA GLN A 107 0.23 2.88 -3.09
C GLN A 107 0.53 1.55 -2.40
N ARG A 108 1.19 1.57 -1.24
CA ARG A 108 1.45 0.36 -0.44
C ARG A 108 0.16 -0.33 -0.01
N ALA A 109 -0.84 0.42 0.47
CA ALA A 109 -2.14 -0.15 0.84
C ALA A 109 -2.82 -0.83 -0.37
N THR A 110 -2.77 -0.20 -1.54
CA THR A 110 -3.28 -0.75 -2.80
C THR A 110 -2.58 -2.05 -3.20
N ARG A 111 -1.24 -2.10 -3.11
CA ARG A 111 -0.47 -3.33 -3.40
C ARG A 111 -0.81 -4.44 -2.40
N LYS A 112 -1.01 -4.11 -1.13
CA LYS A 112 -1.43 -5.07 -0.10
C LYS A 112 -2.79 -5.68 -0.46
N LEU A 113 -3.77 -4.83 -0.78
CA LEU A 113 -5.09 -5.26 -1.23
C LEU A 113 -5.01 -6.17 -2.46
N ALA A 114 -4.23 -5.78 -3.48
CA ALA A 114 -4.04 -6.60 -4.68
C ALA A 114 -3.52 -8.00 -4.35
N ARG A 115 -2.56 -8.11 -3.42
CA ARG A 115 -2.03 -9.42 -2.99
C ARG A 115 -3.04 -10.26 -2.22
N GLU A 116 -3.86 -9.64 -1.39
CA GLU A 116 -4.94 -10.33 -0.66
C GLU A 116 -5.98 -10.86 -1.66
N LEU A 117 -6.41 -10.03 -2.62
CA LEU A 117 -7.31 -10.44 -3.69
C LEU A 117 -6.73 -11.57 -4.56
N HIS A 118 -5.45 -11.48 -4.94
CA HIS A 118 -4.77 -12.53 -5.71
C HIS A 118 -4.68 -13.86 -4.94
N GLN A 119 -4.54 -13.83 -3.61
CA GLN A 119 -4.54 -15.06 -2.80
C GLN A 119 -5.91 -15.72 -2.76
N ILE A 120 -6.99 -14.93 -2.75
CA ILE A 120 -8.38 -15.42 -2.74
C ILE A 120 -8.82 -15.86 -4.15
N HIS A 121 -8.35 -15.17 -5.18
CA HIS A 121 -8.73 -15.36 -6.58
C HIS A 121 -7.51 -15.62 -7.48
N PRO A 122 -6.72 -16.70 -7.25
CA PRO A 122 -5.48 -16.94 -7.98
C PRO A 122 -5.66 -17.32 -9.45
N HIS A 123 -6.90 -17.57 -9.88
CA HIS A 123 -7.25 -17.91 -11.26
C HIS A 123 -7.61 -16.69 -12.11
N LEU A 124 -7.80 -15.52 -11.49
CA LEU A 124 -8.07 -14.29 -12.22
C LEU A 124 -6.78 -13.68 -12.77
N PRO A 125 -6.83 -12.97 -13.91
CA PRO A 125 -5.65 -12.30 -14.46
C PRO A 125 -5.06 -11.25 -13.51
N ASP A 126 -3.73 -11.21 -13.41
CA ASP A 126 -2.99 -10.22 -12.61
C ASP A 126 -3.40 -8.77 -12.92
N SER A 127 -3.60 -8.46 -14.21
CA SER A 127 -4.02 -7.12 -14.67
C SER A 127 -5.37 -6.71 -14.08
N LEU A 128 -6.33 -7.64 -14.04
CA LEU A 128 -7.65 -7.41 -13.45
C LEU A 128 -7.55 -7.18 -11.94
N ILE A 129 -6.77 -8.00 -11.23
CA ILE A 129 -6.58 -7.84 -9.78
C ILE A 129 -5.93 -6.50 -9.44
N LEU A 130 -4.87 -6.12 -10.15
CA LEU A 130 -4.18 -4.85 -9.96
C LEU A 130 -5.09 -3.65 -10.28
N HIS A 131 -5.86 -3.75 -11.36
CA HIS A 131 -6.84 -2.74 -11.74
C HIS A 131 -7.92 -2.57 -10.66
N THR A 132 -8.51 -3.67 -10.22
CA THR A 132 -9.56 -3.70 -9.18
C THR A 132 -9.05 -3.11 -7.87
N ALA A 133 -7.87 -3.52 -7.41
CA ALA A 133 -7.30 -3.02 -6.17
C ALA A 133 -7.10 -1.49 -6.21
N ARG A 134 -6.63 -0.96 -7.34
CA ARG A 134 -6.43 0.47 -7.55
C ARG A 134 -7.78 1.22 -7.54
N LEU A 135 -8.72 0.78 -8.36
CA LEU A 135 -10.02 1.42 -8.45
C LEU A 135 -10.81 1.33 -7.14
N ALA A 136 -10.75 0.21 -6.42
CA ALA A 136 -11.45 0.04 -5.15
C ALA A 136 -10.90 1.00 -4.08
N ALA A 137 -9.57 1.16 -4.00
CA ALA A 137 -8.95 2.10 -3.06
C ALA A 137 -9.41 3.55 -3.31
N ASP A 138 -9.58 3.95 -4.57
CA ASP A 138 -10.04 5.29 -4.93
C ASP A 138 -11.57 5.46 -4.77
N ARG A 139 -12.36 4.46 -5.20
CA ARG A 139 -13.84 4.55 -5.25
C ARG A 139 -14.49 4.32 -3.89
N ALA A 140 -13.98 3.44 -3.05
CA ALA A 140 -14.59 3.13 -1.75
C ALA A 140 -14.71 4.38 -0.85
N GLY A 141 -13.72 5.27 -0.89
CA GLY A 141 -13.73 6.53 -0.15
C GLY A 141 -14.91 7.45 -0.49
N HIS A 142 -15.39 7.42 -1.75
CA HIS A 142 -16.56 8.21 -2.17
C HIS A 142 -17.84 7.82 -1.42
N TYR A 143 -17.90 6.60 -0.88
CA TYR A 143 -19.03 6.09 -0.11
C TYR A 143 -18.78 6.09 1.41
N GLY A 144 -17.65 6.67 1.86
CA GLY A 144 -17.22 6.66 3.26
C GLY A 144 -16.68 5.31 3.74
N LEU A 145 -16.25 4.44 2.82
CA LEU A 145 -15.70 3.12 3.11
C LEU A 145 -14.17 3.21 3.15
N GLU A 146 -13.61 3.45 4.35
CA GLU A 146 -12.17 3.78 4.50
C GLU A 146 -11.35 2.68 5.18
N SER A 147 -11.99 1.80 5.96
CA SER A 147 -11.23 0.75 6.65
C SER A 147 -10.82 -0.36 5.68
N ILE A 148 -9.70 -1.03 5.98
CA ILE A 148 -9.13 -2.11 5.15
C ILE A 148 -10.18 -3.16 4.77
N ARG A 149 -10.99 -3.60 5.74
CA ARG A 149 -12.05 -4.60 5.50
C ARG A 149 -13.14 -4.08 4.56
N GLN A 150 -13.49 -2.80 4.65
CA GLN A 150 -14.51 -2.19 3.81
C GLN A 150 -14.05 -2.04 2.36
N VAL A 151 -12.81 -1.58 2.16
CA VAL A 151 -12.22 -1.48 0.82
C VAL A 151 -12.06 -2.87 0.21
N HIS A 152 -11.66 -3.87 1.00
CA HIS A 152 -11.58 -5.26 0.54
C HIS A 152 -12.94 -5.80 0.09
N LEU A 153 -13.99 -5.62 0.90
CA LEU A 153 -15.36 -6.00 0.54
C LEU A 153 -15.81 -5.30 -0.76
N TYR A 154 -15.52 -4.01 -0.91
CA TYR A 154 -15.84 -3.27 -2.13
C TYR A 154 -15.12 -3.85 -3.35
N ALA A 155 -13.83 -4.18 -3.22
CA ALA A 155 -13.06 -4.81 -4.28
C ALA A 155 -13.59 -6.21 -4.65
N GLU A 156 -14.02 -7.02 -3.68
CA GLU A 156 -14.66 -8.30 -3.97
C GLU A 156 -15.98 -8.11 -4.73
N CYS A 157 -16.77 -7.08 -4.39
CA CYS A 157 -17.98 -6.75 -5.14
C CYS A 157 -17.66 -6.40 -6.59
N MET A 158 -16.57 -5.64 -6.84
CA MET A 158 -16.11 -5.31 -8.19
C MET A 158 -15.70 -6.56 -8.98
N LEU A 159 -14.91 -7.46 -8.39
CA LEU A 159 -14.49 -8.69 -9.08
C LEU A 159 -15.68 -9.59 -9.46
N TRP A 160 -16.69 -9.67 -8.60
CA TRP A 160 -17.85 -10.52 -8.85
C TRP A 160 -18.87 -9.90 -9.79
N HIS A 161 -19.09 -8.60 -9.72
CA HIS A 161 -20.20 -7.92 -10.40
C HIS A 161 -19.74 -6.93 -11.49
N GLY A 162 -18.44 -6.83 -11.72
CA GLY A 162 -17.78 -5.86 -12.59
C GLY A 162 -17.51 -4.53 -11.89
N ASP A 163 -16.55 -3.77 -12.43
CA ASP A 163 -16.01 -2.57 -11.78
C ASP A 163 -17.03 -1.45 -11.54
N ASP A 164 -18.13 -1.44 -12.30
CA ASP A 164 -19.22 -0.46 -12.21
C ASP A 164 -20.46 -1.01 -11.48
N PHE A 165 -20.32 -2.05 -10.65
CA PHE A 165 -21.46 -2.65 -9.91
C PHE A 165 -22.22 -1.61 -9.07
N ASP A 166 -21.51 -0.64 -8.51
CA ASP A 166 -22.01 0.45 -7.68
C ASP A 166 -22.97 1.38 -8.45
N ARG A 167 -22.88 1.39 -9.78
CA ARG A 167 -23.76 2.16 -10.68
C ARG A 167 -24.81 1.29 -11.35
N ARG A 168 -24.41 0.11 -11.83
CA ARG A 168 -25.25 -0.78 -12.66
C ARG A 168 -26.25 -1.60 -11.85
N ILE A 169 -25.94 -1.93 -10.59
CA ILE A 169 -26.81 -2.75 -9.75
C ILE A 169 -27.57 -1.85 -8.77
N PRO A 170 -28.89 -1.67 -8.95
CA PRO A 170 -29.69 -0.76 -8.12
C PRO A 170 -29.61 -1.07 -6.63
N GLN A 171 -29.59 -2.35 -6.25
CA GLN A 171 -29.55 -2.78 -4.85
C GLN A 171 -28.23 -2.39 -4.17
N ALA A 172 -27.10 -2.57 -4.85
CA ALA A 172 -25.79 -2.15 -4.34
C ALA A 172 -25.73 -0.63 -4.18
N ARG A 173 -26.21 0.10 -5.21
CA ARG A 173 -26.29 1.56 -5.18
C ARG A 173 -27.12 2.09 -4.02
N LEU A 174 -28.29 1.48 -3.77
CA LEU A 174 -29.17 1.85 -2.66
C LEU A 174 -28.53 1.67 -1.29
N VAL A 175 -27.62 0.70 -1.12
CA VAL A 175 -26.85 0.54 0.11
C VAL A 175 -25.77 1.63 0.21
N LEU A 176 -25.03 1.84 -0.87
CA LEU A 176 -23.87 2.74 -0.90
C LEU A 176 -24.24 4.22 -0.76
N MET A 177 -25.36 4.64 -1.32
CA MET A 177 -25.84 6.04 -1.31
C MET A 177 -26.63 6.44 -0.06
N LYS A 178 -26.70 5.59 0.98
CA LYS A 178 -27.31 5.98 2.25
C LYS A 178 -26.34 6.85 3.06
N ASP A 179 -26.53 8.15 2.94
CA ASP A 179 -25.67 9.16 3.59
C ASP A 179 -25.92 9.28 5.10
N ASP A 180 -27.11 8.90 5.56
CA ASP A 180 -27.50 8.86 6.98
C ASP A 180 -26.90 7.66 7.73
N MET A 181 -26.26 6.73 7.02
CA MET A 181 -25.77 5.49 7.57
C MET A 181 -24.28 5.57 7.91
N LEU A 182 -23.95 5.24 9.17
CA LEU A 182 -22.55 5.06 9.60
C LEU A 182 -21.83 4.05 8.71
N ALA A 183 -20.55 4.31 8.39
CA ALA A 183 -19.75 3.52 7.47
C ALA A 183 -19.74 2.01 7.78
N TRP A 184 -19.71 1.62 9.06
CA TRP A 184 -19.72 0.20 9.45
C TRP A 184 -21.07 -0.48 9.15
N ARG A 185 -22.20 0.23 9.31
CA ARG A 185 -23.53 -0.30 8.96
C ARG A 185 -23.68 -0.44 7.45
N LYS A 186 -23.16 0.53 6.70
CA LYS A 186 -23.13 0.50 5.24
C LYS A 186 -22.35 -0.71 4.74
N ALA A 187 -21.19 -0.97 5.32
CA ALA A 187 -20.39 -2.15 5.01
C ALA A 187 -21.10 -3.47 5.34
N ALA A 188 -21.76 -3.56 6.51
CA ALA A 188 -22.52 -4.76 6.88
C ALA A 188 -23.71 -5.01 5.93
N ALA A 189 -24.42 -3.95 5.53
CA ALA A 189 -25.50 -4.06 4.56
C ALA A 189 -24.98 -4.48 3.17
N LEU A 190 -23.81 -3.97 2.76
CA LEU A 190 -23.16 -4.34 1.51
C LEU A 190 -22.71 -5.81 1.55
N GLU A 191 -22.14 -6.27 2.67
CA GLU A 191 -21.72 -7.66 2.88
C GLU A 191 -22.93 -8.62 2.82
N ALA A 192 -24.03 -8.29 3.49
CA ALA A 192 -25.25 -9.08 3.46
C ALA A 192 -25.85 -9.20 2.04
N TRP A 193 -25.92 -8.07 1.32
CA TRP A 193 -26.35 -8.08 -0.08
C TRP A 193 -25.40 -8.91 -0.96
N PHE A 194 -24.09 -8.74 -0.77
CA PHE A 194 -23.08 -9.43 -1.56
C PHE A 194 -23.18 -10.95 -1.39
N VAL A 195 -23.30 -11.43 -0.15
CA VAL A 195 -23.49 -12.86 0.14
C VAL A 195 -24.76 -13.39 -0.53
N ALA A 196 -25.89 -12.70 -0.43
CA ALA A 196 -27.13 -13.11 -1.08
C ALA A 196 -27.00 -13.15 -2.61
N SER A 197 -26.30 -12.16 -3.20
CA SER A 197 -26.11 -12.08 -4.66
C SER A 197 -25.29 -13.24 -5.23
N LYS A 198 -24.29 -13.74 -4.50
CA LYS A 198 -23.49 -14.90 -4.90
C LYS A 198 -24.30 -16.19 -4.93
N THR A 199 -25.28 -16.33 -4.04
CA THR A 199 -26.15 -17.50 -4.01
C THR A 199 -27.07 -17.55 -5.24
N THR A 200 -27.48 -16.39 -5.75
CA THR A 200 -28.34 -16.28 -6.94
C THR A 200 -27.58 -16.33 -8.26
N ALA A 201 -26.33 -15.84 -8.30
CA ALA A 201 -25.45 -15.88 -9.46
C ALA A 201 -24.13 -16.58 -9.09
N PRO A 202 -24.05 -17.92 -9.18
CA PRO A 202 -22.99 -18.70 -8.55
C PRO A 202 -21.62 -18.61 -9.25
N THR A 203 -21.51 -17.92 -10.38
CA THR A 203 -20.28 -17.90 -11.16
C THR A 203 -19.86 -16.47 -11.46
N MET A 204 -18.63 -16.11 -11.08
CA MET A 204 -18.01 -14.86 -11.52
C MET A 204 -18.06 -14.77 -13.05
N PRO A 205 -18.30 -13.57 -13.61
CA PRO A 205 -18.23 -13.38 -15.05
C PRO A 205 -16.85 -13.83 -15.55
N ARG A 206 -16.84 -14.63 -16.63
CA ARG A 206 -15.59 -14.94 -17.34
C ARG A 206 -15.10 -13.64 -17.94
N HIS A 207 -14.06 -13.05 -17.35
CA HIS A 207 -13.35 -11.93 -17.93
C HIS A 207 -12.59 -12.47 -19.15
N GLU A 208 -13.23 -12.42 -20.32
CA GLU A 208 -12.60 -12.74 -21.59
C GLU A 208 -11.47 -11.74 -21.83
N GLN A 209 -10.28 -12.28 -22.13
CA GLN A 209 -9.07 -11.52 -22.40
C GLN A 209 -9.29 -10.60 -23.60
N VAL A 210 -9.10 -9.29 -23.41
CA VAL A 210 -8.89 -8.33 -24.51
C VAL A 210 -7.39 -8.09 -24.64
#